data_AF-A0A8X6X5T3-F1
#
_entry.id   AF-A0A8X6X5T3-F1
#
_cell.length_a   1.000
_cell.length_b   1.000
_cell.length_c   1.000
_cell.angle_alpha   90.00
_cell.angle_beta   90.00
_cell.angle_gamma   90.00
#
_symmetry.space_group_name_H-M   'P 1'
#
loop_
_entity.id
_entity.type
_entity.pdbx_description
1 polymer ?
#
loop_
_entity_poly.entity_id
_entity_poly.type
_entity_poly.pdbx_seq_one_letter_code
_entity_poly.pdbx_strand_id
1 'polypeptide(L)'
;MDRFLFRTYAVSSEDLEKIRKFKEDRKKKIEDPFRTLNILKDEFGRYKKGQFKLPPPKVPSYSEYVVIGGGIMGSSVAYSLKNRAPDSFEVMVIERDPKYTRASTTLSVGGIRQQYSLEENIKLSMYSAEFLRNVKQHLSVLDDDPPDIQFQPQGYLFLATEAGEEQMLKNHKLQTGLGAKVRTYEAQSIKEKISLDEY
;
A
#
# COMPACT_ATOMS: atom_id res chain seq x y z
N MET A 1 7.75 17.60 -14.48
CA MET A 1 6.63 16.68 -14.78
C MET A 1 6.80 15.58 -13.76
N ASP A 2 6.30 15.84 -12.56
CA ASP A 2 6.83 15.28 -11.33
C ASP A 2 6.05 14.01 -10.99
N ARG A 3 6.51 12.89 -11.55
CA ARG A 3 5.89 11.60 -11.32
C ARG A 3 6.37 11.05 -9.98
N PHE A 4 5.43 10.99 -9.04
CA PHE A 4 5.49 10.29 -7.76
C PHE A 4 6.43 10.89 -6.70
N LEU A 5 5.91 11.83 -5.91
CA LEU A 5 6.49 12.16 -4.60
C LEU A 5 5.59 11.57 -3.49
N PHE A 6 5.90 10.35 -3.05
CA PHE A 6 5.32 9.79 -1.82
C PHE A 6 6.07 10.40 -0.63
N ARG A 7 5.37 11.13 0.25
CA ARG A 7 5.92 11.57 1.53
C ARG A 7 5.06 11.04 2.68
N THR A 8 5.59 10.02 3.36
CA THR A 8 5.05 9.53 4.63
C THR A 8 5.48 10.49 5.72
N TYR A 9 4.53 11.19 6.33
CA TYR A 9 4.82 12.13 7.41
C TYR A 9 4.52 11.47 8.76
N ALA A 10 5.52 11.43 9.64
CA ALA A 10 5.29 11.14 11.04
C ALA A 10 4.62 12.37 11.68
N VAL A 11 3.40 12.22 12.17
CA VAL A 11 2.71 13.30 12.87
C VAL A 11 3.13 13.26 14.34
N SER A 12 3.86 14.29 14.78
CA SER A 12 4.21 14.45 16.19
C SER A 12 3.02 14.96 17.01
N SER A 13 3.09 14.85 18.34
CA SER A 13 2.09 15.44 19.24
C SER A 13 1.99 16.96 19.09
N GLU A 14 3.08 17.64 18.74
CA GLU A 14 3.09 19.07 18.41
C GLU A 14 2.37 19.36 17.09
N ASP A 15 2.38 18.43 16.13
CA ASP A 15 1.65 18.60 14.87
C ASP A 15 0.14 18.45 15.07
N LEU A 16 -0.30 17.60 16.02
CA LEU A 16 -1.71 17.50 16.41
C LEU A 16 -2.23 18.79 17.08
N GLU A 17 -1.42 19.42 17.93
CA GLU A 17 -1.70 20.75 18.51
C GLU A 17 -1.76 21.85 17.44
N LYS A 18 -0.84 21.84 16.47
CA LYS A 18 -0.83 22.79 15.34
C LYS A 18 -2.06 22.61 14.45
N ILE A 19 -2.50 21.37 14.19
CA ILE A 19 -3.74 21.09 13.45
C ILE A 19 -4.97 21.65 14.19
N ARG A 20 -4.98 21.56 15.52
CA ARG A 20 -6.06 22.10 16.36
C ARG A 20 -6.11 23.63 16.33
N LYS A 21 -4.96 24.30 16.42
CA LYS A 21 -4.84 25.77 16.27
C LYS A 21 -5.14 26.26 14.85
N PHE A 22 -4.76 25.48 13.82
CA PHE A 22 -4.99 25.83 12.42
C PHE A 22 -6.49 25.95 12.06
N LYS A 23 -7.39 25.23 12.76
CA LYS A 23 -8.84 25.40 12.60
C LYS A 23 -9.34 26.77 13.07
N GLU A 24 -8.66 27.42 14.00
CA GLU A 24 -9.03 28.75 14.52
C GLU A 24 -8.56 29.88 13.59
N ASP A 25 -7.36 29.73 13.02
CA ASP A 25 -6.74 30.76 12.18
C ASP A 25 -7.33 30.84 10.75
N ARG A 26 -7.95 29.77 10.24
CA ARG A 26 -8.54 29.73 8.89
C ARG A 26 -9.69 30.72 8.65
N LYS A 27 -10.15 31.43 9.69
CA LYS A 27 -11.09 32.56 9.55
C LYS A 27 -10.47 33.82 8.94
N LYS A 28 -9.14 33.90 8.74
CA LYS A 28 -8.48 35.12 8.26
C LYS A 28 -7.42 34.87 7.18
N LYS A 29 -7.78 35.20 5.94
CA LYS A 29 -6.94 35.65 4.80
C LYS A 29 -6.08 34.64 4.00
N ILE A 30 -6.22 34.73 2.68
CA ILE A 30 -5.22 34.37 1.65
C ILE A 30 -5.14 35.55 0.67
N GLU A 31 -3.95 36.14 0.47
CA GLU A 31 -3.61 37.05 -0.64
C GLU A 31 -2.06 37.16 -0.75
N ASP A 32 -1.49 36.84 -1.93
CA ASP A 32 -0.34 37.50 -2.61
C ASP A 32 0.46 36.51 -3.53
N PRO A 33 0.44 36.69 -4.87
CA PRO A 33 1.12 35.82 -5.85
C PRO A 33 2.65 35.96 -5.95
N PHE A 34 3.28 36.99 -5.39
CA PHE A 34 4.72 37.26 -5.60
C PHE A 34 5.65 36.60 -4.56
N ARG A 35 5.09 35.93 -3.56
CA ARG A 35 5.84 35.33 -2.44
C ARG A 35 6.80 34.22 -2.90
N THR A 36 6.43 33.46 -3.92
CA THR A 36 7.18 32.28 -4.40
C THR A 36 8.56 32.64 -4.96
N LEU A 37 8.69 33.81 -5.61
CA LEU A 37 9.95 34.23 -6.23
C LEU A 37 11.00 34.67 -5.20
N ASN A 38 10.54 35.29 -4.10
CA ASN A 38 11.41 35.72 -3.00
C ASN A 38 11.88 34.54 -2.15
N ILE A 39 11.08 33.47 -2.02
CA ILE A 39 11.45 32.24 -1.31
C ILE A 39 12.64 31.55 -1.99
N LEU A 40 12.64 31.45 -3.32
CA LEU A 40 13.71 30.78 -4.08
C LEU A 40 15.07 31.49 -3.94
N LYS A 41 15.10 32.83 -3.97
CA LYS A 41 16.35 33.59 -3.76
C LYS A 41 16.91 33.41 -2.35
N ASP A 42 16.02 33.35 -1.36
CA ASP A 42 16.41 33.25 0.04
C ASP A 42 16.89 31.83 0.42
N GLU A 43 16.33 30.79 -0.21
CA GLU A 43 16.75 29.39 -0.03
C GLU A 43 18.15 29.11 -0.60
N PHE A 44 18.49 29.66 -1.77
CA PHE A 44 19.83 29.52 -2.37
C PHE A 44 20.93 30.17 -1.52
N GLY A 45 20.64 31.29 -0.85
CA GLY A 45 21.58 31.97 0.05
C GLY A 45 21.89 31.16 1.32
N ARG A 46 20.92 30.37 1.80
CA ARG A 46 21.05 29.55 3.03
C ARG A 46 21.80 28.24 2.79
N TYR A 47 21.71 27.66 1.60
CA TYR A 47 22.44 26.44 1.20
C TYR A 47 23.96 26.63 1.28
N LYS A 48 24.48 27.79 0.85
CA LYS A 48 25.93 28.09 0.88
C LYS A 48 26.52 28.29 2.28
N LYS A 49 25.71 28.49 3.32
CA LYS A 49 26.19 28.84 4.68
C LYS A 49 26.12 27.70 5.70
N GLY A 50 25.77 26.47 5.29
CA GLY A 50 25.67 25.33 6.21
C GLY A 50 24.60 25.46 7.31
N GLN A 51 23.67 26.43 7.18
CA GLN A 51 22.58 26.68 8.12
C GLN A 51 21.27 25.97 7.73
N PHE A 52 21.34 24.97 6.87
CA PHE A 52 20.16 24.28 6.36
C PHE A 52 19.63 23.28 7.39
N LYS A 53 18.78 23.77 8.31
CA LYS A 53 17.78 22.92 8.95
C LYS A 53 16.73 22.60 7.89
N LEU A 54 16.47 21.31 7.65
CA LEU A 54 15.34 20.89 6.82
C LEU A 54 14.09 21.67 7.30
N PRO A 55 13.40 22.40 6.40
CA PRO A 55 12.17 23.06 6.81
C PRO A 55 11.24 22.00 7.42
N PRO A 56 10.51 22.34 8.50
CA PRO A 56 9.56 21.40 9.07
C PRO A 56 8.69 20.86 7.93
N PRO A 57 8.39 19.54 7.91
CA PRO A 57 7.67 18.92 6.81
C PRO A 57 6.45 19.77 6.51
N LYS A 58 6.42 20.33 5.30
CA LYS A 58 5.33 21.19 4.85
C LYS A 58 4.15 20.27 4.58
N VAL A 59 3.42 19.93 5.63
CA VAL A 59 2.14 19.23 5.54
C VAL A 59 1.18 20.22 4.87
N PRO A 60 0.59 19.87 3.71
CA PRO A 60 -0.42 20.71 3.08
C PRO A 60 -1.51 21.09 4.09
N SER A 61 -1.92 22.36 4.09
CA SER A 61 -3.05 22.83 4.91
C SER A 61 -4.41 22.31 4.41
N TYR A 62 -4.43 21.77 3.19
CA TYR A 62 -5.56 21.20 2.50
C TYR A 62 -5.06 20.06 1.61
N SER A 63 -5.85 19.00 1.52
CA SER A 63 -5.73 17.94 0.51
C SER A 63 -7.14 17.42 0.27
N GLU A 64 -7.48 17.13 -0.99
CA GLU A 64 -8.79 16.62 -1.38
C GLU A 64 -9.09 15.27 -0.73
N TYR A 65 -8.08 14.39 -0.66
CA TYR A 65 -8.19 13.07 -0.06
C TYR A 65 -7.13 12.86 1.02
N VAL A 66 -7.60 12.53 2.23
CA VAL A 66 -6.71 12.19 3.35
C VAL A 66 -6.93 10.74 3.74
N VAL A 67 -5.86 9.94 3.66
CA VAL A 67 -5.82 8.54 4.08
C VAL A 67 -5.14 8.44 5.44
N ILE A 68 -5.86 7.91 6.43
CA ILE A 68 -5.34 7.71 7.79
C ILE A 68 -4.87 6.26 7.94
N GLY A 69 -3.57 6.08 8.15
CA GLY A 69 -2.86 4.81 8.15
C GLY A 69 -2.15 4.56 6.81
N GLY A 70 -0.82 4.41 6.85
CA GLY A 70 0.04 4.15 5.70
C GLY A 70 0.42 2.69 5.51
N GLY A 71 -0.20 1.77 6.25
CA GLY A 71 -0.06 0.32 6.02
C GLY A 71 -0.59 -0.12 4.65
N ILE A 72 -0.56 -1.43 4.36
CA ILE A 72 -0.86 -1.95 3.01
C ILE A 72 -2.21 -1.48 2.46
N MET A 73 -3.24 -1.39 3.31
CA MET A 73 -4.57 -0.95 2.90
C MET A 73 -4.60 0.53 2.51
N GLY A 74 -4.07 1.41 3.36
CA GLY A 74 -4.06 2.85 3.09
C GLY A 74 -3.16 3.20 1.90
N SER A 75 -1.99 2.56 1.81
CA SER A 75 -1.10 2.70 0.66
C SER A 75 -1.73 2.20 -0.64
N SER A 76 -2.45 1.08 -0.61
CA SER A 76 -3.20 0.55 -1.77
C SER A 76 -4.32 1.49 -2.23
N VAL A 77 -5.05 2.12 -1.28
CA VAL A 77 -6.06 3.13 -1.61
C VAL A 77 -5.43 4.35 -2.27
N ALA A 78 -4.36 4.89 -1.67
CA ALA A 78 -3.66 6.05 -2.24
C ALA A 78 -3.10 5.77 -3.64
N TYR A 79 -2.47 4.60 -3.82
CA TYR A 79 -2.00 4.12 -5.12
C TYR A 79 -3.14 4.03 -6.13
N SER A 80 -4.24 3.38 -5.79
CA SER A 80 -5.37 3.15 -6.71
C SER A 80 -6.03 4.45 -7.14
N LEU A 81 -6.15 5.42 -6.22
CA LEU A 81 -6.65 6.77 -6.53
C LEU A 81 -5.73 7.48 -7.54
N LYS A 82 -4.42 7.52 -7.27
CA LYS A 82 -3.46 8.18 -8.17
C LYS A 82 -3.30 7.44 -9.50
N ASN A 83 -3.40 6.12 -9.54
CA ASN A 83 -3.34 5.35 -10.78
C ASN A 83 -4.55 5.63 -11.69
N ARG A 84 -5.73 5.87 -11.11
CA ARG A 84 -6.95 6.17 -11.86
C ARG A 84 -7.02 7.62 -12.34
N ALA A 85 -6.47 8.56 -11.57
CA ALA A 85 -6.50 9.99 -11.88
C ALA A 85 -5.19 10.68 -11.42
N PRO A 86 -4.10 10.54 -12.21
CA PRO A 86 -2.76 10.95 -11.77
C PRO A 86 -2.59 12.41 -11.42
N ASP A 87 -3.31 13.32 -12.09
CA ASP A 87 -3.11 14.77 -11.94
C ASP A 87 -4.37 15.52 -11.51
N SER A 88 -5.42 14.80 -11.12
CA SER A 88 -6.73 15.40 -10.84
C SER A 88 -6.91 15.87 -9.40
N PHE A 89 -6.15 15.31 -8.46
CA PHE A 89 -6.25 15.65 -7.05
C PHE A 89 -4.99 15.31 -6.25
N GLU A 90 -4.84 15.96 -5.10
CA GLU A 90 -3.84 15.63 -4.08
C GLU A 90 -4.35 14.53 -3.14
N VAL A 91 -3.47 13.58 -2.80
CA VAL A 91 -3.72 12.55 -1.79
C VAL A 91 -2.66 12.65 -0.69
N MET A 92 -3.09 12.84 0.54
CA MET A 92 -2.22 12.83 1.72
C MET A 92 -2.38 11.52 2.49
N VAL A 93 -1.28 10.82 2.75
CA VAL A 93 -1.26 9.64 3.63
C VAL A 93 -0.63 10.02 4.95
N ILE A 94 -1.34 9.77 6.04
CA ILE A 94 -0.90 10.05 7.41
C ILE A 94 -0.66 8.73 8.12
N GLU A 95 0.60 8.42 8.43
CA GLU A 95 0.98 7.24 9.21
C GLU A 95 1.54 7.69 10.57
N ARG A 96 1.05 7.08 11.64
CA ARG A 96 1.48 7.38 13.01
C ARG A 96 2.88 6.84 13.29
N ASP A 97 3.21 5.68 12.73
CA ASP A 97 4.49 5.00 12.86
C ASP A 97 5.19 4.87 11.50
N PRO A 98 6.04 5.84 11.11
CA PRO A 98 6.70 5.86 9.81
C PRO A 98 7.69 4.71 9.63
N LYS A 99 8.09 4.04 10.72
CA LYS A 99 8.97 2.87 10.70
C LYS A 99 8.18 1.57 10.58
N TYR A 100 6.85 1.63 10.60
CA TYR A 100 5.95 0.49 10.54
C TYR A 100 6.24 -0.59 11.58
N THR A 101 6.84 -0.23 12.74
CA THR A 101 7.18 -1.16 13.82
C THR A 101 5.96 -1.82 14.45
N ARG A 102 4.79 -1.19 14.34
CA ARG A 102 3.52 -1.67 14.91
C ARG A 102 2.48 -2.03 13.84
N ALA A 103 2.85 -1.99 12.57
CA ALA A 103 1.90 -2.22 11.49
C ALA A 103 1.61 -3.72 11.35
N SER A 104 0.34 -4.09 11.20
CA SER A 104 -0.03 -5.50 10.93
C SER A 104 0.58 -6.01 9.63
N THR A 105 0.82 -5.13 8.66
CA THR A 105 1.48 -5.46 7.39
C THR A 105 2.88 -6.03 7.58
N THR A 106 3.70 -5.41 8.44
CA THR A 106 5.09 -5.83 8.68
C THR A 106 5.20 -6.97 9.69
N LEU A 107 4.21 -7.10 10.58
CA LEU A 107 4.16 -8.16 11.59
C LEU A 107 3.43 -9.43 11.11
N SER A 108 2.87 -9.42 9.89
CA SER A 108 2.23 -10.60 9.30
C SER A 108 3.26 -11.62 8.84
N VAL A 109 2.93 -12.91 8.95
CA VAL A 109 3.70 -14.02 8.36
C VAL A 109 3.59 -14.03 6.82
N GLY A 110 2.81 -13.10 6.25
CA GLY A 110 2.60 -12.99 4.82
C GLY A 110 1.69 -14.09 4.29
N GLY A 111 1.42 -14.04 2.98
CA GLY A 111 0.64 -15.07 2.32
C GLY A 111 -0.47 -14.56 1.40
N ILE A 112 -0.65 -15.23 0.27
CA ILE A 112 -1.74 -14.95 -0.67
C ILE A 112 -2.32 -16.24 -1.25
N ARG A 113 -3.62 -16.44 -1.04
CA ARG A 113 -4.35 -17.62 -1.52
C ARG A 113 -5.55 -17.20 -2.34
N GLN A 114 -6.09 -18.15 -3.12
CA GLN A 114 -7.30 -17.94 -3.92
C GLN A 114 -8.46 -18.84 -3.46
N GLN A 115 -8.22 -19.81 -2.56
CA GLN A 115 -9.22 -20.79 -2.11
C GLN A 115 -10.23 -20.21 -1.09
N TYR A 116 -11.12 -19.32 -1.51
CA TYR A 116 -12.21 -18.81 -0.67
C TYR A 116 -13.56 -19.43 -1.02
N SER A 117 -14.56 -19.24 -0.15
CA SER A 117 -15.94 -19.70 -0.35
C SER A 117 -16.88 -18.61 -0.88
N LEU A 118 -16.43 -17.35 -0.90
CA LEU A 118 -17.18 -16.19 -1.40
C LEU A 118 -16.56 -15.69 -2.70
N GLU A 119 -17.39 -15.36 -3.67
CA GLU A 119 -16.99 -14.90 -5.00
C GLU A 119 -16.11 -13.65 -4.94
N GLU A 120 -16.46 -12.69 -4.08
CA GLU A 120 -15.76 -11.42 -3.91
C GLU A 120 -14.34 -11.66 -3.42
N ASN A 121 -14.17 -12.56 -2.45
CA ASN A 121 -12.85 -12.90 -1.91
C ASN A 121 -11.98 -13.60 -2.96
N ILE A 122 -12.57 -14.48 -3.78
CA ILE A 122 -11.85 -15.14 -4.87
C ILE A 122 -11.36 -14.09 -5.88
N LYS A 123 -12.23 -13.17 -6.31
CA LYS A 123 -11.88 -12.09 -7.25
C LYS A 123 -10.81 -11.15 -6.69
N LEU A 124 -10.97 -10.70 -5.45
CA LEU A 124 -9.98 -9.83 -4.76
C LEU A 124 -8.62 -10.52 -4.66
N SER A 125 -8.59 -11.80 -4.34
CA SER A 125 -7.35 -12.58 -4.28
C SER A 125 -6.71 -12.81 -5.64
N MET A 126 -7.48 -13.07 -6.69
CA MET A 126 -6.95 -13.22 -8.04
C MET A 126 -6.31 -11.91 -8.53
N TYR A 127 -7.00 -10.78 -8.34
CA TYR A 127 -6.47 -9.46 -8.64
C TYR A 127 -5.18 -9.19 -7.86
N SER A 128 -5.18 -9.45 -6.56
CA SER A 128 -4.01 -9.24 -5.71
C SER A 128 -2.82 -10.09 -6.16
N ALA A 129 -3.05 -11.35 -6.56
CA ALA A 129 -1.99 -12.23 -7.04
C ALA A 129 -1.42 -11.75 -8.39
N GLU A 130 -2.25 -11.23 -9.28
CA GLU A 130 -1.79 -10.64 -10.54
C GLU A 130 -0.99 -9.35 -10.30
N PHE A 131 -1.48 -8.47 -9.41
CA PHE A 131 -0.78 -7.26 -9.02
C PHE A 131 0.61 -7.56 -8.47
N LEU A 132 0.73 -8.53 -7.55
CA LEU A 132 2.03 -8.90 -6.96
C LEU A 132 2.99 -9.53 -7.98
N ARG A 133 2.49 -10.32 -8.95
CA ARG A 133 3.31 -10.83 -10.06
C ARG A 133 3.90 -9.71 -10.92
N ASN A 134 3.14 -8.62 -11.09
CA ASN A 134 3.52 -7.47 -11.91
C ASN A 134 3.98 -6.27 -11.08
N VAL A 135 4.36 -6.49 -9.81
CA VAL A 135 4.65 -5.41 -8.85
C VAL A 135 5.72 -4.44 -9.36
N LYS A 136 6.72 -4.93 -10.08
CA LYS A 136 7.77 -4.10 -10.69
C LYS A 136 7.20 -3.12 -11.71
N GLN A 137 6.21 -3.55 -12.50
CA GLN A 137 5.55 -2.67 -13.46
C GLN A 137 4.67 -1.63 -12.75
N HIS A 138 4.03 -2.02 -11.65
CA HIS A 138 3.09 -1.17 -10.93
C HIS A 138 3.75 -0.13 -10.01
N LEU A 139 4.87 -0.49 -9.37
CA LEU A 139 5.43 0.24 -8.24
C LEU A 139 6.88 0.73 -8.45
N SER A 140 7.46 0.58 -9.64
CA SER A 140 8.77 1.19 -9.92
C SER A 140 8.69 2.72 -9.90
N VAL A 141 9.71 3.34 -9.31
CA VAL A 141 9.89 4.80 -9.28
C VAL A 141 11.03 5.16 -10.22
N LEU A 142 10.97 6.35 -10.83
CA LEU A 142 12.05 6.83 -11.70
C LEU A 142 13.32 6.98 -10.87
N ASP A 143 14.45 6.56 -11.43
CA ASP A 143 15.80 6.63 -10.82
C ASP A 143 16.01 5.76 -9.56
N ASP A 144 15.04 4.93 -9.18
CA ASP A 144 15.16 3.91 -8.13
C ASP A 144 15.16 2.49 -8.73
N ASP A 145 15.77 1.54 -8.01
CA ASP A 145 15.69 0.13 -8.38
C ASP A 145 14.24 -0.39 -8.30
N PRO A 146 13.81 -1.27 -9.23
CA PRO A 146 12.49 -1.89 -9.16
C PRO A 146 12.28 -2.61 -7.82
N PRO A 147 11.08 -2.52 -7.21
CA PRO A 147 10.85 -3.13 -5.91
C PRO A 147 10.97 -4.65 -5.97
N ASP A 148 11.71 -5.21 -5.01
CA ASP A 148 11.76 -6.64 -4.74
C ASP A 148 11.00 -6.97 -3.45
N ILE A 149 9.79 -7.52 -3.62
CA ILE A 149 8.93 -7.95 -2.51
C ILE A 149 9.12 -9.44 -2.16
N GLN A 150 10.10 -10.10 -2.79
CA GLN A 150 10.38 -11.52 -2.60
C GLN A 150 9.14 -12.42 -2.78
N PHE A 151 8.29 -12.10 -3.76
CA PHE A 151 7.03 -12.83 -3.99
C PHE A 151 7.29 -14.27 -4.46
N GLN A 152 6.80 -15.24 -3.69
CA GLN A 152 6.92 -16.67 -3.98
C GLN A 152 5.54 -17.28 -4.30
N PRO A 153 5.21 -17.57 -5.58
CA PRO A 153 3.91 -18.10 -5.98
C PRO A 153 3.77 -19.61 -5.74
N GLN A 154 4.14 -20.09 -4.54
CA GLN A 154 4.16 -21.53 -4.20
C GLN A 154 2.78 -22.12 -3.88
N GLY A 155 1.74 -21.28 -3.77
CA GLY A 155 0.36 -21.72 -3.57
C GLY A 155 0.06 -22.19 -2.14
N TYR A 156 -1.13 -22.78 -1.96
CA TYR A 156 -1.63 -23.25 -0.66
C TYR A 156 -2.21 -24.64 -0.81
N LEU A 157 -1.92 -25.52 0.16
CA LEU A 157 -2.61 -26.80 0.31
C LEU A 157 -3.66 -26.67 1.42
N PHE A 158 -4.90 -27.01 1.10
CA PHE A 158 -5.96 -27.20 2.08
C PHE A 158 -6.28 -28.68 2.15
N LEU A 159 -6.38 -29.21 3.36
CA LEU A 159 -6.80 -30.58 3.63
C LEU A 159 -8.23 -30.55 4.13
N ALA A 160 -9.04 -31.50 3.67
CA ALA A 160 -10.38 -31.73 4.18
C ALA A 160 -10.45 -33.13 4.80
N THR A 161 -11.23 -33.24 5.88
CA THR A 161 -11.73 -34.53 6.34
C THR A 161 -12.88 -34.99 5.44
N GLU A 162 -13.29 -36.25 5.56
CA GLU A 162 -14.45 -36.79 4.83
C GLU A 162 -15.70 -35.90 5.01
N ALA A 163 -15.95 -35.42 6.22
CA ALA A 163 -17.08 -34.52 6.51
C ALA A 163 -16.98 -33.14 5.80
N GLY A 164 -15.77 -32.69 5.46
CA GLY A 164 -15.51 -31.41 4.79
C GLY A 164 -15.40 -31.52 3.26
N GLU A 165 -15.37 -32.73 2.72
CA GLU A 165 -15.12 -32.98 1.29
C GLU A 165 -16.16 -32.31 0.40
N GLU A 166 -17.45 -32.50 0.72
CA GLU A 166 -18.54 -31.93 -0.09
C GLU A 166 -18.43 -30.40 -0.19
N GLN A 167 -18.15 -29.73 0.93
CA GLN A 167 -17.97 -28.28 0.94
C GLN A 167 -16.71 -27.85 0.19
N MET A 168 -15.61 -28.61 0.30
CA MET A 168 -14.38 -28.35 -0.44
C MET A 168 -14.61 -28.45 -1.95
N LEU A 169 -15.36 -29.45 -2.42
CA LEU A 169 -15.71 -29.63 -3.83
C LEU A 169 -16.65 -28.53 -4.34
N LYS A 170 -17.64 -28.12 -3.55
CA LYS A 170 -18.49 -26.95 -3.87
C LYS A 170 -17.67 -25.68 -4.04
N ASN A 171 -16.75 -25.43 -3.11
CA ASN A 171 -15.85 -24.28 -3.17
C ASN A 171 -14.90 -24.36 -4.38
N HIS A 172 -14.34 -25.54 -4.67
CA HIS A 172 -13.48 -25.76 -5.83
C HIS A 172 -14.19 -25.46 -7.15
N LYS A 173 -15.45 -25.90 -7.28
CA LYS A 173 -16.28 -25.61 -8.45
C LYS A 173 -16.52 -24.10 -8.62
N LEU A 174 -16.81 -23.38 -7.53
CA LEU A 174 -16.96 -21.92 -7.57
C LEU A 174 -15.64 -21.24 -7.97
N GLN A 175 -14.53 -21.61 -7.34
CA GLN A 175 -13.20 -21.04 -7.59
C GLN A 175 -12.78 -21.23 -9.05
N THR A 176 -12.88 -22.45 -9.57
CA THR A 176 -12.51 -22.76 -10.96
C THR A 176 -13.46 -22.12 -11.96
N GLY A 177 -14.76 -22.05 -11.64
CA GLY A 177 -15.76 -21.33 -12.45
C GLY A 177 -15.46 -19.83 -12.60
N LEU A 178 -14.81 -19.22 -11.60
CA LEU A 178 -14.35 -17.82 -11.64
C LEU A 178 -12.96 -17.64 -12.28
N GLY A 179 -12.31 -18.73 -12.69
CA GLY A 179 -10.99 -18.71 -13.35
C GLY A 179 -9.79 -18.91 -12.41
N ALA A 180 -10.01 -19.14 -11.11
CA ALA A 180 -8.92 -19.39 -10.18
C ALA A 180 -8.18 -20.69 -10.52
N LYS A 181 -6.85 -20.69 -10.43
CA LYS A 181 -6.00 -21.84 -10.78
C LYS A 181 -5.85 -22.77 -9.58
N VAL A 182 -6.94 -23.45 -9.22
CA VAL A 182 -7.01 -24.38 -8.08
C VAL A 182 -7.23 -25.82 -8.57
N ARG A 183 -6.57 -26.78 -7.93
CA ARG A 183 -6.69 -28.21 -8.22
C ARG A 183 -7.04 -28.98 -6.95
N THR A 184 -7.81 -30.05 -7.11
CA THR A 184 -8.02 -31.05 -6.08
C THR A 184 -7.03 -32.19 -6.27
N TYR A 185 -6.66 -32.85 -5.18
CA TYR A 185 -5.80 -34.02 -5.17
C TYR A 185 -6.40 -35.06 -4.23
N GLU A 186 -6.27 -36.33 -4.58
CA GLU A 186 -6.49 -37.42 -3.63
C GLU A 186 -5.32 -37.50 -2.65
N ALA A 187 -5.58 -38.01 -1.45
CA ALA A 187 -4.59 -38.06 -0.38
C ALA A 187 -3.32 -38.82 -0.78
N GLN A 188 -3.43 -39.88 -1.58
CA GLN A 188 -2.29 -40.66 -2.07
C GLN A 188 -1.40 -39.84 -3.01
N SER A 189 -1.99 -39.06 -3.92
CA SER A 189 -1.24 -38.23 -4.88
C SER A 189 -0.54 -37.02 -4.26
N ILE A 190 -0.97 -36.57 -3.07
CA ILE A 190 -0.33 -35.44 -2.39
C ILE A 190 1.11 -35.78 -1.99
N LYS A 191 1.36 -37.01 -1.51
CA LYS A 191 2.70 -37.45 -1.08
C LYS A 191 3.72 -37.42 -2.21
N GLU A 192 3.29 -37.76 -3.43
CA GLU A 192 4.15 -37.72 -4.62
C GLU A 192 4.48 -36.29 -5.04
N LYS A 193 3.63 -35.32 -4.68
CA LYS A 193 3.73 -33.93 -5.14
C LYS A 193 4.43 -33.01 -4.16
N ILE A 194 4.37 -33.34 -2.88
CA ILE A 194 4.96 -32.57 -1.79
C ILE A 194 5.94 -33.50 -1.09
N SER A 195 7.19 -33.45 -1.53
CA SER A 195 8.29 -34.07 -0.79
C SER A 195 8.50 -33.27 0.49
N LEU A 196 8.39 -33.92 1.64
CA LEU A 196 8.69 -33.33 2.94
C LEU A 196 10.17 -33.44 3.30
N ASP A 197 10.98 -34.07 2.43
CA ASP A 197 12.38 -34.38 2.72
C ASP A 197 13.34 -33.19 2.48
N GLU A 198 12.82 -32.05 2.00
CA GLU A 198 13.61 -30.84 1.68
C GLU A 198 13.40 -29.66 2.65
N TYR A 199 12.82 -29.89 3.83
CA TYR A 199 12.69 -28.88 4.89
C TYR A 199 13.42 -29.27 6.18
#